data_AF-A0A973W5R2-F1
#
_entry.id   AF-A0A973W5R2-F1
#
_cell.length_a   1.000
_cell.length_b   1.000
_cell.length_c   1.000
_cell.angle_alpha   90.00
_cell.angle_beta   90.00
_cell.angle_gamma   90.00
#
_symmetry.space_group_name_H-M   'P 1'
#
loop_
_entity.id
_entity.type
_entity.pdbx_description
1 polymer ?
#
loop_
_entity_poly.entity_id
_entity_poly.type
_entity_poly.pdbx_seq_one_letter_code
_entity_poly.pdbx_strand_id
1 'polypeptide(L)'
;MHSELSLADIDRLTNGKFGKFDAICPCCSASRKPCNRLKKVLRIWRKHSDFASYHCAHCGTKGYATDGSLSCNAGDVAKRRAEAEADHAEVVARSHGKARWLWRQSLPIKGTAAERYLRGPRVYPGPIPPTLRFLPPRDGHPPAMIAAFGAVRESRIADDGTSVLEINGDDVRAVHLTKLRADGSGKAGTDGDKIIIGQQVTAPIWLSPITDNMAVAVAEGIEDGLSILAALGVGTWAAGSACRLPALAEYVPDFIETATIYEDEDEAGRRNVAELARRLLARRIEVRRANLTKLLAMVS
;
A
#
# COMPACT_ATOMS: atom_id res chain seq x y z
N MET A 1 -6.56 -20.27 6.08
CA MET A 1 -7.82 -20.69 5.44
C MET A 1 -8.57 -19.43 5.05
N HIS A 2 -8.70 -19.14 3.75
CA HIS A 2 -9.57 -18.07 3.29
C HIS A 2 -11.01 -18.57 3.40
N SER A 3 -11.83 -17.93 4.23
CA SER A 3 -13.28 -18.17 4.25
C SER A 3 -13.84 -17.69 2.92
N GLU A 4 -14.26 -18.62 2.05
CA GLU A 4 -15.03 -18.28 0.85
C GLU A 4 -16.43 -17.84 1.27
N LEU A 5 -16.93 -16.77 0.65
CA LEU A 5 -18.30 -16.29 0.85
C LEU A 5 -19.25 -17.09 -0.03
N SER A 6 -20.32 -17.61 0.55
CA SER A 6 -21.41 -18.25 -0.18
C SER A 6 -22.28 -17.21 -0.89
N LEU A 7 -23.08 -17.62 -1.87
CA LEU A 7 -24.01 -16.70 -2.54
C LEU A 7 -25.09 -16.18 -1.56
N ALA A 8 -25.48 -16.99 -0.57
CA ALA A 8 -26.38 -16.55 0.51
C ALA A 8 -25.75 -15.44 1.37
N ASP A 9 -24.43 -15.47 1.61
CA ASP A 9 -23.73 -14.36 2.25
C ASP A 9 -23.79 -13.10 1.40
N ILE A 10 -23.56 -13.25 0.09
CA ILE A 10 -23.64 -12.14 -0.86
C ILE A 10 -25.05 -11.53 -0.87
N ASP A 11 -26.11 -12.35 -0.93
CA ASP A 11 -27.49 -11.87 -0.91
C ASP A 11 -27.82 -11.07 0.35
N ARG A 12 -27.35 -11.52 1.52
CA ARG A 12 -27.51 -10.77 2.78
C ARG A 12 -26.77 -9.44 2.72
N LEU A 13 -25.58 -9.39 2.12
CA LEU A 13 -24.75 -8.18 2.05
C LEU A 13 -25.27 -7.17 1.01
N THR A 14 -25.95 -7.63 -0.05
CA THR A 14 -26.50 -6.76 -1.10
C THR A 14 -28.01 -6.53 -0.97
N ASN A 15 -28.66 -7.11 0.03
CA ASN A 15 -30.12 -7.19 0.15
C ASN A 15 -30.78 -7.75 -1.12
N GLY A 16 -30.16 -8.77 -1.72
CA GLY A 16 -30.64 -9.40 -2.95
C GLY A 16 -30.62 -8.49 -4.20
N LYS A 17 -30.00 -7.31 -4.14
CA LYS A 17 -29.92 -6.39 -5.28
C LYS A 17 -28.77 -6.75 -6.23
N PHE A 18 -28.90 -6.31 -7.48
CA PHE A 18 -27.88 -6.40 -8.51
C PHE A 18 -27.08 -5.09 -8.61
N GLY A 19 -25.82 -5.21 -9.02
CA GLY A 19 -24.91 -4.08 -9.20
C GLY A 19 -23.62 -4.23 -8.39
N LYS A 20 -23.03 -3.07 -8.07
CA LYS A 20 -21.76 -2.95 -7.35
C LYS A 20 -22.01 -2.44 -5.95
N PHE A 21 -21.52 -3.16 -4.94
CA PHE A 21 -21.73 -2.85 -3.53
C PHE A 21 -20.41 -2.81 -2.78
N ASP A 22 -20.32 -1.89 -1.80
CA ASP A 22 -19.29 -1.92 -0.77
C ASP A 22 -19.96 -2.31 0.55
N ALA A 23 -19.49 -3.39 1.15
CA ALA A 23 -20.07 -3.99 2.35
C ALA A 23 -19.03 -4.16 3.46
N ILE A 24 -19.52 -4.38 4.69
CA ILE A 24 -18.67 -4.75 5.82
C ILE A 24 -18.17 -6.18 5.56
N CYS A 25 -16.85 -6.38 5.58
CA CYS A 25 -16.28 -7.69 5.32
C CYS A 25 -16.53 -8.63 6.51
N PRO A 26 -17.28 -9.73 6.36
CA PRO A 26 -17.55 -10.65 7.47
C PRO A 26 -16.27 -11.38 7.92
N CYS A 27 -15.29 -11.57 7.03
CA CYS A 27 -14.06 -12.30 7.33
C CYS A 27 -13.10 -11.52 8.24
N CYS A 28 -13.13 -10.19 8.23
CA CYS A 28 -12.16 -9.38 8.97
C CYS A 28 -12.77 -8.25 9.80
N SER A 29 -14.08 -8.01 9.74
CA SER A 29 -14.71 -6.90 10.46
C SER A 29 -14.49 -7.00 11.96
N ALA A 30 -14.67 -8.18 12.55
CA ALA A 30 -14.55 -8.42 13.98
C ALA A 30 -13.13 -8.18 14.51
N SER A 31 -12.10 -8.52 13.72
CA SER A 31 -10.70 -8.37 14.10
C SER A 31 -10.12 -6.97 13.87
N ARG A 32 -10.90 -6.02 13.34
CA ARG A 32 -10.45 -4.64 13.16
C ARG A 32 -10.58 -3.84 14.46
N LYS A 33 -9.76 -2.78 14.57
CA LYS A 33 -9.92 -1.74 15.60
C LYS A 33 -11.38 -1.27 15.65
N PRO A 34 -11.98 -1.02 16.83
CA PRO A 34 -13.40 -0.69 16.99
C PRO A 34 -13.92 0.37 16.01
N CYS A 35 -13.19 1.48 15.87
CA CYS A 35 -13.54 2.58 14.94
C CYS A 35 -13.56 2.19 13.45
N ASN A 36 -12.92 1.07 13.09
CA ASN A 36 -12.81 0.58 11.72
C ASN A 36 -13.75 -0.60 11.42
N ARG A 37 -14.45 -1.17 12.42
CA ARG A 37 -15.26 -2.39 12.25
C ARG A 37 -16.42 -2.21 11.28
N LEU A 38 -16.97 -1.00 11.17
CA LEU A 38 -18.08 -0.66 10.27
C LEU A 38 -17.61 -0.18 8.89
N LYS A 39 -16.30 -0.06 8.63
CA LYS A 39 -15.81 0.36 7.31
C LYS A 39 -16.16 -0.69 6.26
N LYS A 40 -16.82 -0.23 5.20
CA LYS A 40 -17.23 -1.02 4.03
C LYS A 40 -16.03 -1.24 3.11
N VAL A 41 -15.34 -2.37 3.29
CA VAL A 41 -14.08 -2.69 2.62
C VAL A 41 -14.16 -3.93 1.72
N LEU A 42 -15.29 -4.66 1.77
CA LEU A 42 -15.57 -5.77 0.86
C LEU A 42 -16.34 -5.22 -0.33
N ARG A 43 -15.71 -5.25 -1.50
CA ARG A 43 -16.39 -4.92 -2.75
C ARG A 43 -17.01 -6.17 -3.34
N ILE A 44 -18.27 -6.06 -3.76
CA ILE A 44 -19.07 -7.13 -4.36
C ILE A 44 -19.57 -6.65 -5.72
N TRP A 45 -19.43 -7.50 -6.72
CA TRP A 45 -20.03 -7.31 -8.04
C TRP A 45 -21.02 -8.45 -8.28
N ARG A 46 -22.31 -8.12 -8.29
CA ARG A 46 -23.39 -9.07 -8.51
C ARG A 46 -24.17 -8.68 -9.76
N LYS A 47 -23.77 -9.27 -10.89
CA LYS A 47 -24.41 -9.05 -12.20
C LYS A 47 -25.49 -10.08 -12.51
N HIS A 48 -25.44 -11.25 -11.86
CA HIS A 48 -26.36 -12.36 -12.10
C HIS A 48 -26.97 -12.84 -10.78
N SER A 49 -28.12 -13.51 -10.86
CA SER A 49 -28.83 -14.07 -9.70
C SER A 49 -28.04 -15.15 -8.99
N ASP A 50 -27.30 -15.94 -9.77
CA ASP A 50 -26.59 -17.18 -9.42
C ASP A 50 -25.06 -17.02 -9.32
N PHE A 51 -24.53 -15.81 -9.57
CA PHE A 51 -23.08 -15.54 -9.56
C PHE A 51 -22.75 -14.16 -9.02
N ALA A 52 -21.74 -14.08 -8.17
CA ALA A 52 -21.12 -12.84 -7.74
C ALA A 52 -19.61 -12.99 -7.59
N SER A 53 -18.86 -11.92 -7.86
CA SER A 53 -17.43 -11.83 -7.49
C SER A 53 -17.25 -10.85 -6.34
N TYR A 54 -16.19 -11.05 -5.55
CA TYR A 54 -15.89 -10.19 -4.41
C TYR A 54 -14.40 -10.05 -4.15
N HIS A 55 -14.02 -8.93 -3.53
CA HIS A 55 -12.65 -8.66 -3.07
C HIS A 55 -12.65 -7.72 -1.87
N CYS A 56 -11.97 -8.09 -0.79
CA CYS A 56 -11.78 -7.28 0.40
C CYS A 56 -10.46 -6.51 0.35
N ALA A 57 -10.53 -5.18 0.37
CA ALA A 57 -9.36 -4.30 0.37
C ALA A 57 -8.55 -4.31 1.69
N HIS A 58 -9.03 -4.96 2.74
CA HIS A 58 -8.35 -5.04 4.04
C HIS A 58 -7.65 -6.39 4.25
N CYS A 59 -8.39 -7.50 4.21
CA CYS A 59 -7.83 -8.83 4.46
C CYS A 59 -7.41 -9.59 3.18
N GLY A 60 -7.67 -9.03 2.00
CA GLY A 60 -7.31 -9.65 0.73
C GLY A 60 -8.20 -10.82 0.29
N THR A 61 -9.18 -11.23 1.10
CA THR A 61 -10.15 -12.28 0.72
C THR A 61 -10.83 -11.91 -0.59
N LYS A 62 -10.78 -12.81 -1.57
CA LYS A 62 -11.33 -12.63 -2.92
C LYS A 62 -11.80 -13.96 -3.48
N GLY A 63 -12.74 -13.91 -4.41
CA GLY A 63 -13.22 -15.10 -5.08
C GLY A 63 -14.56 -14.88 -5.76
N TYR A 64 -15.24 -15.99 -5.98
CA TYR A 64 -16.55 -16.05 -6.62
C TYR A 64 -17.52 -16.82 -5.72
N ALA A 65 -18.78 -16.43 -5.76
CA ALA A 65 -19.87 -17.12 -5.10
C ALA A 65 -20.86 -17.59 -6.17
N THR A 66 -21.24 -18.85 -6.11
CA THR A 66 -22.25 -19.47 -6.99
C THR A 66 -23.35 -20.12 -6.15
N ASP A 67 -24.55 -20.25 -6.70
CA ASP A 67 -25.67 -20.96 -6.04
C ASP A 67 -25.49 -22.49 -6.02
N GLY A 68 -24.49 -23.01 -6.75
CA GLY A 68 -24.19 -24.44 -6.85
C GLY A 68 -25.28 -25.22 -7.60
N SER A 69 -26.27 -24.53 -8.15
CA SER A 69 -27.37 -25.16 -8.87
C SER A 69 -26.90 -25.51 -10.28
N LEU A 70 -27.37 -26.65 -10.78
CA LEU A 70 -27.12 -27.14 -12.15
C LEU A 70 -27.62 -26.17 -13.25
N SER A 71 -28.22 -25.02 -12.90
CA SER A 71 -28.77 -24.05 -13.86
C SER A 71 -27.72 -23.20 -14.57
N CYS A 72 -26.47 -23.23 -14.11
CA CYS A 72 -25.34 -22.73 -14.87
C CYS A 72 -24.47 -23.93 -15.28
N ASN A 73 -24.40 -24.22 -16.58
CA ASN A 73 -23.44 -25.23 -17.03
C ASN A 73 -22.01 -24.73 -16.68
N ALA A 74 -21.03 -25.63 -16.57
CA ALA A 74 -19.66 -25.25 -16.22
C ALA A 74 -19.08 -24.17 -17.16
N GLY A 75 -19.55 -24.10 -18.41
CA GLY A 75 -19.20 -23.07 -19.39
C GLY A 75 -19.72 -21.67 -19.04
N ASP A 76 -20.95 -21.56 -18.53
CA ASP A 76 -21.54 -20.28 -18.12
C ASP A 76 -20.83 -19.70 -16.91
N VAL A 77 -20.48 -20.55 -15.94
CA VAL A 77 -19.65 -20.14 -14.79
C VAL A 77 -18.28 -19.67 -15.26
N ALA A 78 -17.63 -20.40 -16.17
CA ALA A 78 -16.33 -20.02 -16.71
C ALA A 78 -16.40 -18.68 -17.46
N LYS A 79 -17.43 -18.47 -18.28
CA LYS A 79 -17.66 -17.21 -18.99
C LYS A 79 -17.83 -16.03 -18.03
N ARG A 80 -18.64 -16.20 -16.98
CA ARG A 80 -18.86 -15.14 -15.98
C ARG A 80 -17.62 -14.85 -15.14
N ARG A 81 -16.79 -15.87 -14.85
CA ARG A 81 -15.47 -15.67 -14.23
C ARG A 81 -14.56 -14.84 -15.13
N ALA A 82 -14.49 -15.17 -16.41
CA ALA A 82 -13.70 -14.41 -17.38
C ALA A 82 -14.20 -12.96 -17.53
N GLU A 83 -15.52 -12.74 -17.57
CA GLU A 83 -16.10 -11.38 -17.56
C GLU A 83 -15.74 -10.60 -16.29
N ALA A 84 -15.86 -11.22 -15.11
CA ALA A 84 -15.51 -10.59 -13.85
C ALA A 84 -14.01 -10.29 -13.73
N GLU A 85 -13.16 -11.16 -14.27
CA GLU A 85 -11.71 -10.95 -14.36
C GLU A 85 -11.38 -9.78 -15.29
N ALA A 86 -12.03 -9.70 -16.45
CA ALA A 86 -11.87 -8.59 -17.39
C ALA A 86 -12.31 -7.24 -16.78
N ASP A 87 -13.48 -7.19 -16.13
CA ASP A 87 -13.94 -6.00 -15.41
C ASP A 87 -12.94 -5.56 -14.33
N HIS A 88 -12.40 -6.53 -13.57
CA HIS A 88 -11.45 -6.27 -12.51
C HIS A 88 -10.12 -5.74 -13.10
N ALA A 89 -9.64 -6.34 -14.18
CA ALA A 89 -8.46 -5.88 -14.90
C ALA A 89 -8.62 -4.44 -15.41
N GLU A 90 -9.78 -4.09 -15.95
CA GLU A 90 -10.09 -2.72 -16.39
C GLU A 90 -10.09 -1.72 -15.21
N VAL A 91 -10.70 -2.11 -14.08
CA VAL A 91 -10.69 -1.30 -12.85
C VAL A 91 -9.26 -1.05 -12.36
N VAL A 92 -8.43 -2.10 -12.35
CA VAL A 92 -7.02 -2.02 -11.96
C VAL A 92 -6.27 -1.09 -12.93
N ALA A 93 -6.40 -1.31 -14.24
CA ALA A 93 -5.75 -0.50 -15.27
C ALA A 93 -6.12 0.98 -15.18
N ARG A 94 -7.41 1.30 -14.99
CA ARG A 94 -7.88 2.68 -14.75
C ARG A 94 -7.29 3.28 -13.47
N SER A 95 -7.19 2.48 -12.40
CA SER A 95 -6.58 2.95 -11.15
C SER A 95 -5.09 3.27 -11.29
N HIS A 96 -4.35 2.45 -12.06
CA HIS A 96 -2.94 2.72 -12.39
C HIS A 96 -2.82 3.96 -13.27
N GLY A 97 -3.71 4.12 -14.27
CA GLY A 97 -3.76 5.32 -15.10
C GLY A 97 -3.95 6.60 -14.28
N LYS A 98 -4.83 6.57 -13.27
CA LYS A 98 -5.02 7.68 -12.33
C LYS A 98 -3.77 7.95 -11.48
N ALA A 99 -3.09 6.91 -11.00
CA ALA A 99 -1.85 7.06 -10.24
C ALA A 99 -0.73 7.71 -11.07
N ARG A 100 -0.53 7.25 -12.32
CA ARG A 100 0.41 7.85 -13.27
C ARG A 100 0.07 9.30 -13.57
N TRP A 101 -1.21 9.59 -13.79
CA TRP A 101 -1.67 10.97 -14.01
C TRP A 101 -1.32 11.86 -12.82
N LEU A 102 -1.64 11.46 -11.59
CA LEU A 102 -1.28 12.21 -10.38
C LEU A 102 0.24 12.40 -10.24
N TRP A 103 1.02 11.37 -10.50
CA TRP A 103 2.48 11.45 -10.45
C TRP A 103 3.04 12.46 -11.45
N ARG A 104 2.53 12.50 -12.68
CA ARG A 104 2.92 13.49 -13.69
C ARG A 104 2.55 14.92 -13.32
N GLN A 105 1.51 15.12 -12.52
CA GLN A 105 1.13 16.45 -12.02
C GLN A 105 1.98 16.91 -10.82
N SER A 106 2.85 16.05 -10.29
CA SER A 106 3.65 16.37 -9.11
C SER A 106 4.91 17.16 -9.44
N LEU A 107 5.34 17.98 -8.49
CA LEU A 107 6.52 18.83 -8.55
C LEU A 107 7.64 18.25 -7.65
N PRO A 108 8.91 18.60 -7.90
CA PRO A 108 9.98 18.37 -6.94
C PRO A 108 9.59 18.90 -5.54
N ILE A 109 10.07 18.23 -4.49
CA ILE A 109 9.60 18.54 -3.12
C ILE A 109 10.19 19.85 -2.57
N LYS A 110 11.32 20.32 -3.10
CA LYS A 110 12.04 21.52 -2.63
C LYS A 110 11.18 22.78 -2.76
N GLY A 111 11.15 23.59 -1.70
CA GLY A 111 10.37 24.83 -1.59
C GLY A 111 8.88 24.62 -1.27
N THR A 112 8.43 23.39 -1.04
CA THR A 112 6.99 23.06 -0.93
C THR A 112 6.53 22.82 0.51
N ALA A 113 5.21 22.75 0.71
CA ALA A 113 4.63 22.36 2.00
C ALA A 113 5.06 20.94 2.44
N ALA A 114 5.36 20.05 1.50
CA ALA A 114 5.85 18.70 1.82
C ALA A 114 7.28 18.72 2.35
N GLU A 115 8.16 19.56 1.83
CA GLU A 115 9.49 19.75 2.42
C GLU A 115 9.37 20.37 3.81
N ARG A 116 8.56 21.43 3.99
CA ARG A 116 8.32 22.03 5.31
C ARG A 116 7.79 21.02 6.32
N TYR A 117 6.90 20.13 5.89
CA TYR A 117 6.39 19.04 6.72
C TYR A 117 7.47 18.06 7.17
N LEU A 118 8.36 17.66 6.26
CA LEU A 118 9.45 16.74 6.57
C LEU A 118 10.54 17.41 7.43
N ARG A 119 10.84 18.69 7.20
CA ARG A 119 11.90 19.42 7.91
C ARG A 119 11.46 19.97 9.27
N GLY A 120 10.23 20.46 9.37
CA GLY A 120 9.71 21.09 10.59
C GLY A 120 9.11 20.05 11.55
N PRO A 121 7.83 19.66 11.40
CA PRO A 121 7.18 18.73 12.32
C PRO A 121 7.84 17.34 12.41
N ARG A 122 8.51 16.88 11.35
CA ARG A 122 9.16 15.55 11.30
C ARG A 122 10.66 15.59 11.56
N VAL A 123 11.28 16.77 11.56
CA VAL A 123 12.71 16.98 11.87
C VAL A 123 13.63 16.02 11.09
N TYR A 124 13.28 15.65 9.86
CA TYR A 124 14.11 14.73 9.07
C TYR A 124 15.37 15.48 8.60
N PRO A 125 16.58 15.04 9.01
CA PRO A 125 17.82 15.77 8.72
C PRO A 125 18.41 15.42 7.35
N GLY A 126 18.14 14.21 6.84
CA GLY A 126 18.78 13.68 5.65
C GLY A 126 18.33 14.32 4.32
N PRO A 127 18.93 13.90 3.19
CA PRO A 127 18.43 14.22 1.87
C PRO A 127 17.03 13.61 1.67
N ILE A 128 16.09 14.39 1.14
CA ILE A 128 14.74 13.90 0.86
C ILE A 128 14.79 13.14 -0.47
N PRO A 129 14.41 11.85 -0.50
CA PRO A 129 14.53 11.08 -1.72
C PRO A 129 13.59 11.60 -2.82
N PRO A 130 14.01 11.62 -4.10
CA PRO A 130 13.24 12.14 -5.23
C PRO A 130 11.98 11.31 -5.55
N THR A 131 11.85 10.13 -4.93
CA THR A 131 10.63 9.32 -4.91
C THR A 131 9.51 9.94 -4.05
N LEU A 132 9.83 10.96 -3.24
CA LEU A 132 8.89 11.82 -2.55
C LEU A 132 8.79 13.17 -3.27
N ARG A 133 7.59 13.48 -3.73
CA ARG A 133 7.28 14.69 -4.50
C ARG A 133 6.14 15.47 -3.85
N PHE A 134 5.81 16.61 -4.44
CA PHE A 134 4.73 17.47 -3.98
C PHE A 134 3.59 17.48 -5.01
N LEU A 135 2.37 17.26 -4.55
CA LEU A 135 1.16 17.46 -5.34
C LEU A 135 0.48 18.77 -4.89
N PRO A 136 0.44 19.80 -5.73
CA PRO A 136 -0.25 21.06 -5.42
C PRO A 136 -1.74 20.87 -5.10
N PRO A 137 -2.37 21.78 -4.34
CA PRO A 137 -3.80 21.72 -4.10
C PRO A 137 -4.56 21.89 -5.43
N ARG A 138 -5.64 21.13 -5.59
CA ARG A 138 -6.45 21.17 -6.81
C ARG A 138 -7.88 20.70 -6.55
N ASP A 139 -8.87 21.39 -7.14
CA ASP A 139 -10.27 20.97 -7.16
C ASP A 139 -10.82 20.61 -5.75
N GLY A 140 -10.52 21.45 -4.75
CA GLY A 140 -10.95 21.24 -3.36
C GLY A 140 -10.12 20.20 -2.58
N HIS A 141 -9.13 19.57 -3.20
CA HIS A 141 -8.16 18.72 -2.50
C HIS A 141 -7.01 19.56 -1.92
N PRO A 142 -6.64 19.36 -0.64
CA PRO A 142 -5.49 20.04 -0.03
C PRO A 142 -4.18 19.62 -0.72
N PRO A 143 -3.09 20.38 -0.52
CA PRO A 143 -1.77 19.94 -1.00
C PRO A 143 -1.41 18.59 -0.37
N ALA A 144 -0.59 17.79 -1.06
CA ALA A 144 -0.15 16.51 -0.54
C ALA A 144 1.33 16.25 -0.84
N MET A 145 2.01 15.57 0.08
CA MET A 145 3.19 14.80 -0.26
C MET A 145 2.74 13.56 -1.04
N ILE A 146 3.35 13.30 -2.19
CA ILE A 146 3.04 12.18 -3.07
C ILE A 146 4.26 11.29 -3.20
N ALA A 147 4.08 9.98 -2.97
CA ALA A 147 5.11 8.97 -3.09
C ALA A 147 4.68 7.90 -4.08
N ALA A 148 5.54 7.52 -5.02
CA ALA A 148 5.22 6.50 -6.01
C ALA A 148 5.48 5.08 -5.50
N PHE A 149 4.63 4.14 -5.92
CA PHE A 149 4.90 2.72 -5.91
C PHE A 149 5.16 2.26 -7.35
N GLY A 150 6.37 1.80 -7.62
CA GLY A 150 6.81 1.40 -8.96
C GLY A 150 8.24 0.88 -8.96
N ALA A 151 8.71 0.46 -10.14
CA ALA A 151 10.10 0.09 -10.32
C ALA A 151 10.98 1.35 -10.23
N VAL A 152 11.84 1.39 -9.23
CA VAL A 152 12.83 2.46 -9.04
C VAL A 152 14.17 1.95 -9.56
N ARG A 153 14.91 2.83 -10.23
CA ARG A 153 16.28 2.56 -10.65
C ARG A 153 17.22 3.55 -9.97
N GLU A 154 18.42 3.10 -9.67
CA GLU A 154 19.52 4.00 -9.38
C GLU A 154 20.05 4.52 -10.71
N SER A 155 19.81 5.80 -10.99
CA SER A 155 20.14 6.36 -12.31
C SER A 155 21.56 6.89 -12.40
N ARG A 156 22.06 7.49 -11.32
CA ARG A 156 23.43 8.03 -11.20
C ARG A 156 23.84 8.23 -9.75
N ILE A 157 25.13 8.43 -9.53
CA ILE A 157 25.65 8.98 -8.27
C ILE A 157 25.71 10.52 -8.42
N ALA A 158 25.17 11.26 -7.46
CA ALA A 158 25.26 12.72 -7.38
C ALA A 158 26.65 13.16 -6.92
N ASP A 159 26.95 14.45 -7.03
CA ASP A 159 28.28 15.01 -6.71
C ASP A 159 28.66 14.83 -5.23
N ASP A 160 27.66 14.62 -4.36
CA ASP A 160 27.83 14.33 -2.92
C ASP A 160 27.98 12.83 -2.60
N GLY A 161 28.11 11.98 -3.63
CA GLY A 161 28.24 10.54 -3.49
C GLY A 161 26.92 9.79 -3.26
N THR A 162 25.77 10.46 -3.31
CA THR A 162 24.47 9.81 -3.08
C THR A 162 23.87 9.21 -4.36
N SER A 163 23.32 7.99 -4.28
CA SER A 163 22.56 7.42 -5.39
C SER A 163 21.28 8.22 -5.63
N VAL A 164 21.09 8.65 -6.88
CA VAL A 164 19.88 9.30 -7.34
C VAL A 164 18.89 8.22 -7.75
N LEU A 165 17.81 8.11 -6.99
CA LEU A 165 16.67 7.27 -7.33
C LEU A 165 15.84 7.92 -8.43
N GLU A 166 15.45 7.14 -9.42
CA GLU A 166 14.56 7.59 -10.48
C GLU A 166 13.41 6.59 -10.67
N ILE A 167 12.20 7.14 -10.86
CA ILE A 167 11.03 6.36 -11.25
C ILE A 167 10.55 6.88 -12.60
N ASN A 168 10.46 5.99 -13.59
CA ASN A 168 9.79 6.33 -14.83
C ASN A 168 8.29 6.49 -14.53
N GLY A 169 7.68 7.57 -15.02
CA GLY A 169 6.25 7.84 -14.79
C GLY A 169 5.33 6.71 -15.28
N ASP A 170 5.75 5.93 -16.27
CA ASP A 170 4.98 4.79 -16.79
C ASP A 170 5.08 3.52 -15.92
N ASP A 171 6.13 3.43 -15.09
CA ASP A 171 6.32 2.35 -14.12
C ASP A 171 5.52 2.55 -12.83
N VAL A 172 4.92 3.74 -12.64
CA VAL A 172 4.07 4.04 -11.48
C VAL A 172 2.76 3.26 -11.57
N ARG A 173 2.51 2.41 -10.56
CA ARG A 173 1.29 1.58 -10.45
C ARG A 173 0.35 2.09 -9.36
N ALA A 174 0.89 2.70 -8.32
CA ALA A 174 0.12 3.40 -7.32
C ALA A 174 0.88 4.63 -6.81
N VAL A 175 0.16 5.50 -6.11
CA VAL A 175 0.74 6.62 -5.37
C VAL A 175 0.16 6.67 -3.96
N HIS A 176 1.00 6.95 -2.96
CA HIS A 176 0.60 7.26 -1.61
C HIS A 176 0.56 8.79 -1.45
N LEU A 177 -0.59 9.32 -1.03
CA LEU A 177 -0.79 10.73 -0.76
C LEU A 177 -0.88 10.95 0.74
N THR A 178 -0.02 11.82 1.27
CA THR A 178 -0.15 12.40 2.60
C THR A 178 -0.66 13.82 2.44
N LYS A 179 -1.94 14.06 2.71
CA LYS A 179 -2.55 15.39 2.67
C LYS A 179 -1.98 16.26 3.78
N LEU A 180 -1.62 17.48 3.43
CA LEU A 180 -0.93 18.42 4.30
C LEU A 180 -1.74 19.69 4.45
N ARG A 181 -1.48 20.42 5.54
CA ARG A 181 -1.84 21.84 5.62
C ARG A 181 -1.00 22.64 4.63
N ALA A 182 -1.54 23.76 4.15
CA ALA A 182 -0.86 24.60 3.14
C ALA A 182 0.49 25.16 3.62
N ASP A 183 0.62 25.40 4.93
CA ASP A 183 1.85 25.85 5.58
C ASP A 183 2.86 24.70 5.79
N GLY A 184 2.45 23.43 5.68
CA GLY A 184 3.28 22.28 5.99
C GLY A 184 3.45 22.02 7.49
N SER A 185 2.68 22.68 8.38
CA SER A 185 2.78 22.50 9.84
C SER A 185 2.30 21.14 10.33
N GLY A 186 1.64 20.37 9.45
CA GLY A 186 1.16 19.06 9.76
C GLY A 186 0.37 18.43 8.62
N LYS A 187 -0.19 17.26 8.92
CA LYS A 187 -1.19 16.63 8.07
C LYS A 187 -2.46 17.48 8.05
N ALA A 188 -3.28 17.32 7.01
CA ALA A 188 -4.45 18.16 6.78
C ALA A 188 -5.50 18.11 7.93
N GLY A 189 -5.47 17.09 8.79
CA GLY A 189 -6.38 16.96 9.92
C GLY A 189 -7.74 16.39 9.53
N THR A 190 -7.79 15.61 8.45
CA THR A 190 -9.01 14.96 7.94
C THR A 190 -9.04 13.49 8.32
N ASP A 191 -10.22 12.85 8.25
CA ASP A 191 -10.40 11.40 8.47
C ASP A 191 -9.64 10.51 7.47
N GLY A 192 -9.03 11.10 6.44
CA GLY A 192 -8.31 10.40 5.38
C GLY A 192 -7.10 11.19 4.91
N ASP A 193 -6.22 11.57 5.83
CA ASP A 193 -4.97 12.27 5.52
C ASP A 193 -3.96 11.42 4.77
N LYS A 194 -4.03 10.09 4.90
CA LYS A 194 -3.25 9.14 4.11
C LYS A 194 -4.18 8.35 3.20
N ILE A 195 -3.96 8.44 1.89
CA ILE A 195 -4.70 7.64 0.91
C ILE A 195 -3.76 7.05 -0.13
N ILE A 196 -4.10 5.85 -0.61
CA ILE A 196 -3.39 5.20 -1.72
C ILE A 196 -4.31 5.18 -2.93
N ILE A 197 -3.79 5.61 -4.07
CA ILE A 197 -4.47 5.55 -5.37
C ILE A 197 -3.72 4.54 -6.24
N GLY A 198 -4.42 3.54 -6.75
CA GLY A 198 -3.84 2.40 -7.47
C GLY A 198 -4.03 1.10 -6.69
N GLN A 199 -4.30 0.01 -7.40
CA GLN A 199 -4.63 -1.30 -6.81
C GLN A 199 -3.57 -2.35 -7.15
N GLN A 200 -3.53 -3.42 -6.34
CA GLN A 200 -2.68 -4.59 -6.56
C GLN A 200 -1.20 -4.25 -6.75
N VAL A 201 -0.63 -3.51 -5.80
CA VAL A 201 0.77 -3.11 -5.86
C VAL A 201 1.57 -3.78 -4.76
N THR A 202 2.59 -4.52 -5.19
CA THR A 202 3.56 -5.22 -4.36
C THR A 202 4.84 -4.39 -4.15
N ALA A 203 5.09 -3.41 -5.04
CA ALA A 203 6.24 -2.52 -4.93
C ALA A 203 6.16 -1.64 -3.67
N PRO A 204 7.27 -1.43 -2.95
CA PRO A 204 7.38 -0.49 -1.84
C PRO A 204 7.48 0.96 -2.36
N ILE A 205 7.42 1.91 -1.43
CA ILE A 205 8.01 3.24 -1.62
C ILE A 205 9.49 3.13 -1.26
N TRP A 206 10.36 3.39 -2.22
CA TRP A 206 11.81 3.44 -1.97
C TRP A 206 12.15 4.77 -1.31
N LEU A 207 12.75 4.73 -0.12
CA LEU A 207 13.28 5.92 0.55
C LEU A 207 14.81 6.04 0.38
N SER A 208 15.46 4.92 0.14
CA SER A 208 16.89 4.80 -0.17
C SER A 208 17.10 3.60 -1.09
N PRO A 209 18.14 3.59 -1.94
CA PRO A 209 18.59 2.37 -2.62
C PRO A 209 18.91 1.22 -1.64
N ILE A 210 19.03 0.01 -2.16
CA ILE A 210 19.60 -1.09 -1.37
C ILE A 210 21.12 -0.84 -1.26
N THR A 211 21.66 -0.94 -0.06
CA THR A 211 23.10 -0.78 0.19
C THR A 211 23.87 -2.10 -0.08
N ASP A 212 25.19 -2.02 -0.26
CA ASP A 212 26.05 -3.17 -0.58
C ASP A 212 26.03 -4.32 0.46
N ASN A 213 25.48 -4.06 1.65
CA ASN A 213 25.25 -5.07 2.69
C ASN A 213 24.10 -6.05 2.36
N MET A 214 23.47 -5.92 1.18
CA MET A 214 22.35 -6.75 0.73
C MET A 214 21.20 -6.82 1.74
N ALA A 215 21.03 -5.76 2.54
CA ALA A 215 20.05 -5.67 3.59
C ALA A 215 19.04 -4.57 3.30
N VAL A 216 17.80 -4.78 3.74
CA VAL A 216 16.74 -3.78 3.64
C VAL A 216 15.98 -3.61 4.95
N ALA A 217 15.83 -2.37 5.38
CA ALA A 217 14.91 -1.98 6.44
C ALA A 217 13.54 -1.67 5.85
N VAL A 218 12.48 -2.22 6.45
CA VAL A 218 11.09 -2.05 6.01
C VAL A 218 10.29 -1.42 7.14
N ALA A 219 9.67 -0.29 6.84
CA ALA A 219 8.73 0.41 7.71
C ALA A 219 7.30 0.31 7.19
N GLU A 220 6.32 0.49 8.07
CA GLU A 220 4.92 0.67 7.64
C GLU A 220 4.76 2.00 6.87
N GLY A 221 5.20 3.11 7.48
CA GLY A 221 4.99 4.47 6.97
C GLY A 221 6.23 5.09 6.34
N ILE A 222 6.00 6.15 5.54
CA ILE A 222 7.07 6.97 4.97
C ILE A 222 7.85 7.67 6.09
N GLU A 223 7.14 8.25 7.06
CA GLU A 223 7.77 8.99 8.16
C GLU A 223 8.68 8.10 9.00
N ASP A 224 8.22 6.90 9.35
CA ASP A 224 8.97 5.91 10.12
C ASP A 224 10.19 5.41 9.35
N GLY A 225 10.03 5.13 8.06
CA GLY A 225 11.12 4.76 7.18
C GLY A 225 12.18 5.87 7.06
N LEU A 226 11.78 7.14 6.98
CA LEU A 226 12.74 8.26 6.99
C LEU A 226 13.48 8.37 8.31
N SER A 227 12.82 8.11 9.45
CA SER A 227 13.48 8.06 10.76
C SER A 227 14.51 6.93 10.85
N ILE A 228 14.20 5.74 10.31
CA ILE A 228 15.16 4.62 10.24
C ILE A 228 16.34 4.97 9.35
N LEU A 229 16.07 5.54 8.17
CA LEU A 229 17.11 5.96 7.23
C LEU A 229 18.04 6.99 7.87
N ALA A 230 17.50 7.99 8.57
CA ALA A 230 18.30 9.00 9.27
C ALA A 230 19.15 8.40 10.40
N ALA A 231 18.62 7.41 11.12
CA ALA A 231 19.30 6.78 12.25
C ALA A 231 20.42 5.80 11.83
N LEU A 232 20.21 5.06 10.73
CA LEU A 232 21.04 3.90 10.40
C LEU A 232 21.76 4.01 9.05
N GLY A 233 21.31 4.88 8.14
CA GLY A 233 21.89 5.00 6.80
C GLY A 233 21.76 3.74 5.93
N VAL A 234 20.88 2.80 6.29
CA VAL A 234 20.69 1.54 5.55
C VAL A 234 19.65 1.67 4.44
N GLY A 235 19.69 0.78 3.46
CA GLY A 235 18.65 0.69 2.44
C GLY A 235 17.27 0.55 3.08
N THR A 236 16.37 1.51 2.81
CA THR A 236 15.12 1.66 3.58
C THR A 236 13.93 1.86 2.66
N TRP A 237 12.89 1.05 2.91
CA TRP A 237 11.63 1.04 2.17
C TRP A 237 10.44 1.28 3.10
N ALA A 238 9.37 1.85 2.57
CA ALA A 238 8.08 1.96 3.25
C ALA A 238 6.99 1.16 2.51
N ALA A 239 6.18 0.40 3.26
CA ALA A 239 5.02 -0.31 2.72
C ALA A 239 3.87 0.65 2.33
N GLY A 240 3.79 1.79 2.99
CA GLY A 240 2.72 2.79 2.88
C GLY A 240 1.48 2.49 3.74
N SER A 241 1.33 1.26 4.23
CA SER A 241 0.30 0.85 5.21
C SER A 241 0.58 -0.57 5.73
N ALA A 242 0.18 -0.87 6.98
CA ALA A 242 0.35 -2.19 7.60
C ALA A 242 -0.14 -3.33 6.71
N CYS A 243 -1.33 -3.19 6.11
CA CYS A 243 -1.96 -4.25 5.32
C CYS A 243 -1.18 -4.61 4.04
N ARG A 244 -0.20 -3.80 3.65
CA ARG A 244 0.63 -4.02 2.46
C ARG A 244 1.93 -4.73 2.75
N LEU A 245 2.37 -4.80 4.01
CA LEU A 245 3.62 -5.47 4.38
C LEU A 245 3.72 -6.88 3.75
N PRO A 246 2.70 -7.77 3.82
CA PRO A 246 2.80 -9.11 3.23
C PRO A 246 3.06 -9.14 1.72
N ALA A 247 2.57 -8.14 0.99
CA ALA A 247 2.72 -8.07 -0.47
C ALA A 247 4.15 -7.69 -0.87
N LEU A 248 4.92 -7.05 0.01
CA LEU A 248 6.34 -6.73 -0.24
C LEU A 248 7.18 -8.00 -0.42
N ALA A 249 6.76 -9.12 0.15
CA ALA A 249 7.46 -10.40 -0.02
C ALA A 249 7.54 -10.86 -1.48
N GLU A 250 6.69 -10.36 -2.38
CA GLU A 250 6.78 -10.65 -3.82
C GLU A 250 7.78 -9.73 -4.53
N TYR A 251 8.10 -8.58 -3.93
CA TYR A 251 8.97 -7.56 -4.53
C TYR A 251 10.42 -7.64 -4.05
N VAL A 252 10.66 -8.03 -2.79
CA VAL A 252 12.01 -8.16 -2.24
C VAL A 252 12.83 -9.09 -3.16
N PRO A 253 13.95 -8.66 -3.74
CA PRO A 253 14.78 -9.50 -4.60
C PRO A 253 15.41 -10.68 -3.86
N ASP A 254 15.69 -11.78 -4.56
CA ASP A 254 16.33 -12.98 -3.96
C ASP A 254 17.79 -12.74 -3.52
N PHE A 255 18.45 -11.68 -4.01
CA PHE A 255 19.80 -11.31 -3.57
C PHE A 255 19.82 -10.64 -2.20
N ILE A 256 18.67 -10.25 -1.66
CA ILE A 256 18.60 -9.67 -0.31
C ILE A 256 18.87 -10.78 0.70
N GLU A 257 19.89 -10.60 1.52
CA GLU A 257 20.25 -11.58 2.55
C GLU A 257 19.48 -11.34 3.85
N THR A 258 19.23 -10.08 4.20
CA THR A 258 18.56 -9.70 5.46
C THR A 258 17.48 -8.64 5.27
N ALA A 259 16.29 -8.90 5.80
CA ALA A 259 15.22 -7.91 5.93
C ALA A 259 14.95 -7.57 7.40
N THR A 260 15.08 -6.30 7.77
CA THR A 260 14.70 -5.82 9.11
C THR A 260 13.34 -5.13 9.03
N ILE A 261 12.33 -5.71 9.67
CA ILE A 261 10.98 -5.16 9.69
C ILE A 261 10.79 -4.38 11.00
N TYR A 262 10.58 -3.07 10.86
CA TYR A 262 10.30 -2.19 11.99
C TYR A 262 8.80 -2.12 12.23
N GLU A 263 8.39 -2.41 13.45
CA GLU A 263 6.99 -2.44 13.86
C GLU A 263 6.72 -1.53 15.06
N ASP A 264 5.55 -0.88 15.02
CA ASP A 264 4.94 -0.23 16.17
C ASP A 264 4.10 -1.25 16.97
N GLU A 265 3.80 -0.96 18.24
CA GLU A 265 3.20 -1.92 19.19
C GLU A 265 1.72 -2.31 18.92
N ASP A 266 1.15 -1.97 17.76
CA ASP A 266 -0.26 -2.24 17.48
C ASP A 266 -0.54 -3.68 16.98
N GLU A 267 -1.68 -4.25 17.38
CA GLU A 267 -2.01 -5.66 17.13
C GLU A 267 -2.21 -5.99 15.63
N ALA A 268 -2.66 -5.01 14.84
CA ALA A 268 -2.93 -5.18 13.42
C ALA A 268 -1.64 -5.20 12.60
N GLY A 269 -0.65 -4.38 12.98
CA GLY A 269 0.70 -4.39 12.45
C GLY A 269 1.39 -5.73 12.69
N ARG A 270 1.31 -6.27 13.92
CA ARG A 270 1.95 -7.56 14.27
C ARG A 270 1.57 -8.71 13.35
N ARG A 271 0.29 -8.83 12.93
CA ARG A 271 -0.15 -9.92 12.03
C ARG A 271 0.44 -9.77 10.63
N ASN A 272 0.46 -8.56 10.09
CA ASN A 272 0.99 -8.29 8.76
C ASN A 272 2.53 -8.40 8.72
N VAL A 273 3.20 -7.97 9.78
CA VAL A 273 4.64 -8.17 9.99
C VAL A 273 4.97 -9.67 10.07
N ALA A 274 4.22 -10.44 10.85
CA ALA A 274 4.43 -11.88 10.98
C ALA A 274 4.25 -12.61 9.63
N GLU A 275 3.25 -12.22 8.84
CA GLU A 275 3.03 -12.80 7.51
C GLU A 275 4.14 -12.41 6.52
N LEU A 276 4.61 -11.15 6.51
CA LEU A 276 5.77 -10.75 5.72
C LEU A 276 7.02 -11.56 6.12
N ALA A 277 7.30 -11.65 7.42
CA ALA A 277 8.43 -12.41 7.94
C ALA A 277 8.37 -13.88 7.50
N ARG A 278 7.21 -14.52 7.64
CA ARG A 278 6.99 -15.90 7.22
C ARG A 278 7.28 -16.11 5.73
N ARG A 279 6.83 -15.19 4.87
CA ARG A 279 7.05 -15.28 3.41
C ARG A 279 8.50 -15.07 3.02
N LEU A 280 9.22 -14.16 3.68
CA LEU A 280 10.65 -13.92 3.43
C LEU A 280 11.52 -15.10 3.91
N LEU A 281 11.22 -15.63 5.10
CA LEU A 281 11.90 -16.83 5.61
C LEU A 281 11.70 -18.05 4.69
N ALA A 282 10.51 -18.22 4.11
CA ALA A 282 10.26 -19.27 3.12
C ALA A 282 11.12 -19.14 1.85
N ARG A 283 11.63 -17.93 1.57
CA ARG A 283 12.57 -17.61 0.49
C ARG A 283 14.03 -17.60 0.93
N ARG A 284 14.32 -18.06 2.17
CA ARG A 284 15.67 -18.10 2.78
C ARG A 284 16.31 -16.73 3.03
N ILE A 285 15.48 -15.69 3.14
CA ILE A 285 15.94 -14.35 3.54
C ILE A 285 15.90 -14.27 5.07
N GLU A 286 17.00 -13.87 5.71
CA GLU A 286 17.04 -13.64 7.16
C GLU A 286 16.06 -12.52 7.52
N VAL A 287 15.25 -12.72 8.56
CA VAL A 287 14.30 -11.69 9.01
C VAL A 287 14.61 -11.28 10.44
N ARG A 288 14.85 -9.98 10.62
CA ARG A 288 14.95 -9.33 11.93
C ARG A 288 13.71 -8.50 12.18
N ARG A 289 13.22 -8.50 13.42
CA ARG A 289 12.14 -7.60 13.86
C ARG A 289 12.69 -6.63 14.86
N ALA A 290 12.38 -5.35 14.67
CA ALA A 290 12.86 -4.27 15.52
C ALA A 290 11.72 -3.33 15.89
N ASN A 291 11.86 -2.65 17.02
CA ASN A 291 10.92 -1.64 17.47
C ASN A 291 11.51 -0.25 17.19
N LEU A 292 10.73 0.61 16.53
CA LEU A 292 11.20 1.93 16.13
C LEU A 292 11.47 2.83 17.34
N THR A 293 10.60 2.82 18.35
CA THR A 293 10.79 3.62 19.58
C THR A 293 12.09 3.26 20.28
N LYS A 294 12.42 1.97 20.37
CA LYS A 294 13.69 1.49 20.94
C LYS A 294 14.88 1.95 20.12
N LEU A 295 14.81 1.87 18.79
CA LEU A 295 15.87 2.38 17.91
C LEU A 295 16.11 3.87 18.15
N LEU A 296 15.04 4.67 18.14
CA LEU A 296 15.15 6.12 18.30
C LEU A 296 15.70 6.51 19.67
N ALA A 297 15.34 5.78 20.74
CA ALA A 297 15.90 5.98 22.08
C ALA A 297 17.40 5.65 22.19
N MET A 298 17.95 4.83 21.29
CA MET A 298 19.37 4.48 21.28
C MET A 298 20.25 5.47 20.51
N VAL A 299 19.64 6.28 19.62
CA VAL A 299 20.35 7.21 18.73
C VAL A 299 20.05 8.69 19.04
N SER A 300 19.27 8.95 20.09
CA SER A 300 19.00 10.29 20.64
C SER A 300 19.93 10.60 21.82
#